data_AF-A0AAN7LGU3-F1
#
_entry.id   AF-A0AAN7LGU3-F1
#
_cell.length_a   1.000
_cell.length_b   1.000
_cell.length_c   1.000
_cell.angle_alpha   90.00
_cell.angle_beta   90.00
_cell.angle_gamma   90.00
#
_symmetry.space_group_name_H-M   'P 1'
#
loop_
_entity.id
_entity.type
_entity.pdbx_description
1 polymer ?
#
loop_
_entity_poly.entity_id
_entity_poly.type
_entity_poly.pdbx_seq_one_letter_code
_entity_poly.pdbx_strand_id
1 'polypeptide(L)'
;MEGNSGGGNDVELMCKTLQVEHKLFYFDLKENPRGRYLKISEKTSATRSTIIVPFSGISWFLDLFNYYVNSDDQGTYSKELQLDTKIFYFDVGENRRGRFLKVSEASVNRNRSTIIVPAGSTRDEGWTAFRNILAEINEANKLFIMPNQPNSDPSEHIVGLSDDVGAGFISGHNSQPSPVSDLKAERAVELPAQDEIGNMGVSKVIRVDQKKFFFDLGSNNRGHFLRISEVAGSDRSSIILPLSGLKQFHEMVGHFVEVTKDRIEGPTSGKVRTVDPPQR
;
A
#
# COMPACT_ATOMS: atom_id res chain seq x y z
N MET A 1 -1.51 -1.69 39.67
CA MET A 1 -0.25 -1.76 38.90
C MET A 1 -0.51 -1.14 37.55
N GLU A 2 0.01 0.07 37.39
CA GLU A 2 -0.30 1.03 36.35
C GLU A 2 0.38 0.67 35.02
N GLY A 3 -0.41 0.63 33.95
CA GLY A 3 0.08 0.46 32.58
C GLY A 3 0.33 1.82 31.94
N ASN A 4 1.56 2.32 32.12
CA ASN A 4 2.29 3.26 31.27
C ASN A 4 1.52 3.88 30.07
N SER A 5 0.75 4.95 30.33
CA SER A 5 0.20 5.86 29.32
C SER A 5 1.29 6.78 28.78
N GLY A 6 2.22 6.23 28.00
CA GLY A 6 3.27 6.98 27.34
C GLY A 6 2.83 7.48 25.96
N GLY A 7 2.66 8.81 25.81
CA GLY A 7 3.13 9.51 24.61
C GLY A 7 2.11 10.33 23.79
N GLY A 8 1.91 11.59 24.20
CA GLY A 8 1.73 12.77 23.33
C GLY A 8 0.38 12.98 22.65
N ASN A 9 -0.36 14.02 23.04
CA ASN A 9 -1.44 14.75 22.33
C ASN A 9 -2.47 13.99 21.47
N ASP A 10 -2.54 12.67 21.56
CA ASP A 10 -3.45 11.85 20.76
C ASP A 10 -4.85 11.90 21.36
N VAL A 11 -5.80 12.49 20.64
CA VAL A 11 -7.22 12.48 20.97
C VAL A 11 -7.84 11.19 20.43
N GLU A 12 -8.53 10.44 21.29
CA GLU A 12 -9.26 9.26 20.85
C GLU A 12 -10.63 9.66 20.30
N LEU A 13 -10.89 9.31 19.04
CA LEU A 13 -12.13 9.64 18.35
C LEU A 13 -13.13 8.49 18.43
N MET A 14 -12.64 7.25 18.35
CA MET A 14 -13.47 6.05 18.37
C MET A 14 -12.63 4.84 18.81
N CYS A 15 -13.23 3.98 19.63
CA CYS A 15 -12.64 2.70 20.03
C CYS A 15 -13.65 1.58 19.75
N LYS A 16 -13.18 0.49 19.13
CA LYS A 16 -13.93 -0.75 18.94
C LYS A 16 -13.08 -1.94 19.35
N THR A 17 -13.73 -3.00 19.81
CA THR A 17 -13.08 -4.25 20.16
C THR A 17 -13.70 -5.41 19.38
N LEU A 18 -12.87 -6.40 19.08
CA LEU A 18 -13.30 -7.61 18.42
C LEU A 18 -12.60 -8.81 19.04
N GLN A 19 -13.37 -9.78 19.52
CA GLN A 19 -12.83 -11.07 19.91
C GLN A 19 -13.03 -12.06 18.76
N VAL A 20 -11.94 -12.66 18.30
CA VAL A 20 -11.96 -13.78 17.34
C VAL A 20 -11.12 -14.90 17.91
N GLU A 21 -11.75 -16.05 18.15
CA GLU A 21 -11.15 -17.16 18.90
C GLU A 21 -10.59 -16.68 20.28
N HIS A 22 -9.30 -16.92 20.50
CA HIS A 22 -8.51 -16.57 21.68
C HIS A 22 -7.77 -15.23 21.51
N LYS A 23 -8.02 -14.48 20.42
CA LYS A 23 -7.40 -13.20 20.14
C LYS A 23 -8.39 -12.07 20.38
N LEU A 24 -7.89 -10.97 20.95
CA LEU A 24 -8.66 -9.75 21.16
C LEU A 24 -8.01 -8.62 20.37
N PHE A 25 -8.78 -8.02 19.47
CA PHE A 25 -8.37 -6.87 18.67
C PHE A 25 -8.95 -5.59 19.25
N TYR A 26 -8.13 -4.55 19.28
CA TYR A 26 -8.53 -3.18 19.61
C TYR A 26 -8.31 -2.30 18.39
N PHE A 27 -9.32 -1.53 18.04
CA PHE A 27 -9.32 -0.58 16.94
C PHE A 27 -9.51 0.80 17.52
N ASP A 28 -8.42 1.56 17.61
CA ASP A 28 -8.45 2.90 18.18
C ASP A 28 -8.22 3.92 17.06
N LEU A 29 -9.27 4.61 16.63
CA LEU A 29 -9.16 5.76 15.73
C LEU A 29 -8.74 6.97 16.56
N LYS A 30 -7.57 7.52 16.25
CA LYS A 30 -6.96 8.63 17.00
C LYS A 30 -6.60 9.78 16.08
N GLU A 31 -6.50 10.96 16.68
CA GLU A 31 -6.07 12.19 16.01
C GLU A 31 -4.95 12.84 16.79
N ASN A 32 -3.94 13.32 16.07
CA ASN A 32 -2.88 14.13 16.65
C ASN A 32 -2.47 15.24 15.68
N PRO A 33 -1.53 16.13 16.05
CA PRO A 33 -1.13 17.24 15.18
C PRO A 33 -0.60 16.83 13.79
N ARG A 34 -0.25 15.55 13.58
CA ARG A 34 0.21 15.02 12.28
C ARG A 34 -0.95 14.45 11.44
N GLY A 35 -2.15 14.43 11.98
CA GLY A 35 -3.36 13.91 11.34
C GLY A 35 -3.97 12.72 12.08
N ARG A 36 -5.02 12.17 11.47
CA ARG A 36 -5.75 11.00 11.97
C ARG A 36 -5.05 9.69 11.59
N TYR A 37 -5.23 8.68 12.40
CA TYR A 37 -4.72 7.33 12.13
C TYR A 37 -5.52 6.28 12.90
N LEU A 38 -5.56 5.06 12.37
CA LEU A 38 -6.17 3.90 13.03
C LEU A 38 -5.07 3.01 13.61
N LYS A 39 -5.10 2.82 14.93
CA LYS A 39 -4.24 1.88 15.64
C LYS A 39 -4.98 0.56 15.79
N ILE A 40 -4.45 -0.51 15.22
CA ILE A 40 -5.02 -1.85 15.35
C ILE A 40 -4.07 -2.70 16.20
N SER A 41 -4.50 -3.04 17.41
CA SER A 41 -3.73 -3.90 18.32
C SER A 41 -4.31 -5.30 18.33
N GLU A 42 -3.49 -6.32 18.07
CA GLU A 42 -3.80 -7.71 18.41
C GLU A 42 -3.24 -8.02 19.80
N LYS A 43 -4.07 -8.54 20.69
CA LYS A 43 -3.69 -9.06 22.01
C LYS A 43 -4.01 -10.54 22.08
N THR A 44 -2.99 -11.33 22.43
CA THR A 44 -3.10 -12.73 22.82
C THR A 44 -2.76 -12.87 24.31
N SER A 45 -2.83 -14.09 24.85
CA SER A 45 -2.37 -14.36 26.21
C SER A 45 -0.86 -14.12 26.40
N ALA A 46 -0.07 -14.21 25.32
CA ALA A 46 1.40 -14.16 25.38
C ALA A 46 1.97 -12.84 24.87
N THR A 47 1.37 -12.25 23.84
CA THR A 47 1.93 -11.13 23.10
C THR A 47 0.89 -10.08 22.76
N ARG A 48 1.37 -8.85 22.56
CA ARG A 48 0.60 -7.77 21.95
C ARG A 48 1.38 -7.25 20.75
N SER A 49 0.73 -7.23 19.59
CA SER A 49 1.27 -6.64 18.37
C SER A 49 0.36 -5.52 17.91
N THR A 50 0.90 -4.54 17.19
CA THR A 50 0.12 -3.36 16.79
C THR A 50 0.59 -2.83 15.46
N ILE A 51 -0.35 -2.61 14.54
CA ILE A 51 -0.10 -1.87 13.31
C ILE A 51 -0.76 -0.49 13.37
N ILE A 52 -0.18 0.48 12.66
CA ILE A 52 -0.69 1.86 12.56
C ILE A 52 -1.01 2.16 11.10
N VAL A 53 -2.31 2.21 10.81
CA VAL A 53 -2.85 2.49 9.48
C VAL A 53 -3.08 4.00 9.36
N PRO A 54 -2.44 4.68 8.39
CA PRO A 54 -2.77 6.07 8.09
C PRO A 54 -4.25 6.21 7.75
N PHE A 55 -4.83 7.35 8.09
CA PHE A 55 -6.23 7.63 7.84
C PHE A 55 -6.66 7.38 6.39
N SER A 56 -5.87 7.85 5.43
CA SER A 56 -6.08 7.67 3.98
C SER A 56 -6.11 6.19 3.55
N GLY A 57 -5.61 5.28 4.39
CA GLY A 57 -5.53 3.85 4.15
C GLY A 57 -6.74 3.04 4.58
N ILE A 58 -7.65 3.60 5.40
CA ILE A 58 -8.73 2.83 6.03
C ILE A 58 -9.70 2.25 4.99
N SER A 59 -10.05 3.04 3.96
CA SER A 59 -10.90 2.56 2.86
C SER A 59 -10.25 1.43 2.07
N TRP A 60 -8.94 1.53 1.80
CA TRP A 60 -8.19 0.47 1.12
C TRP A 60 -8.10 -0.80 1.94
N PHE A 61 -7.93 -0.68 3.26
CA PHE A 61 -8.01 -1.83 4.18
C PHE A 61 -9.39 -2.49 4.12
N LEU A 62 -10.47 -1.69 4.13
CA LEU A 62 -11.83 -2.20 3.98
C LEU A 62 -12.02 -2.96 2.66
N ASP A 63 -11.55 -2.40 1.55
CA ASP A 63 -11.65 -3.03 0.22
C ASP A 63 -10.85 -4.33 0.14
N LEU A 64 -9.66 -4.37 0.75
CA LEU A 64 -8.86 -5.59 0.83
C LEU A 64 -9.55 -6.67 1.68
N PHE A 65 -10.11 -6.32 2.83
CA PHE A 65 -10.88 -7.27 3.63
C PHE A 65 -12.15 -7.73 2.90
N ASN A 66 -12.81 -6.86 2.12
CA ASN A 66 -13.90 -7.27 1.24
C ASN A 66 -13.43 -8.28 0.19
N TYR A 67 -12.29 -8.03 -0.46
CA TYR A 67 -11.69 -8.99 -1.39
C TYR A 67 -11.46 -10.35 -0.71
N TYR A 68 -10.83 -10.38 0.47
CA TYR A 68 -10.52 -11.62 1.17
C TYR A 68 -11.75 -12.38 1.66
N VAL A 69 -12.80 -11.67 2.11
CA VAL A 69 -14.07 -12.29 2.53
C VAL A 69 -14.84 -12.88 1.36
N ASN A 70 -14.75 -12.29 0.17
CA ASN A 70 -15.49 -12.72 -1.02
C ASN A 70 -14.67 -13.63 -1.95
N SER A 71 -13.41 -13.90 -1.65
CA SER A 71 -12.56 -14.76 -2.47
C SER A 71 -12.79 -16.23 -2.14
N ASP A 72 -13.12 -17.03 -3.13
CA ASP A 72 -13.19 -18.48 -2.98
C ASP A 72 -11.80 -19.10 -2.77
N ASP A 73 -11.74 -20.25 -2.09
CA ASP A 73 -10.51 -20.95 -1.65
C ASP A 73 -9.45 -21.22 -2.74
N GLN A 74 -9.80 -21.11 -4.03
CA GLN A 74 -8.93 -21.46 -5.16
C GLN A 74 -8.12 -20.28 -5.73
N GLY A 75 -8.28 -19.05 -5.24
CA GLY A 75 -7.73 -17.86 -5.92
C GLY A 75 -7.29 -16.70 -5.03
N THR A 76 -7.02 -16.94 -3.75
CA THR A 76 -6.69 -15.85 -2.82
C THR A 76 -5.19 -15.53 -2.85
N TYR A 77 -4.83 -14.38 -3.40
CA TYR A 77 -3.44 -13.96 -3.56
C TYR A 77 -2.98 -13.01 -2.44
N SER A 78 -1.68 -13.05 -2.14
CA SER A 78 -1.05 -12.01 -1.32
C SER A 78 -1.18 -10.64 -1.99
N LYS A 79 -1.41 -9.60 -1.19
CA LYS A 79 -1.52 -8.21 -1.64
C LYS A 79 -0.54 -7.33 -0.90
N GLU A 80 -0.10 -6.28 -1.58
CA GLU A 80 0.71 -5.22 -1.00
C GLU A 80 -0.06 -3.90 -1.12
N LEU A 81 -0.02 -3.10 -0.06
CA LEU A 81 -0.60 -1.76 -0.02
C LEU A 81 0.46 -0.78 0.49
N GLN A 82 0.96 0.06 -0.41
CA GLN A 82 1.86 1.15 -0.05
C GLN A 82 1.04 2.39 0.32
N LEU A 83 1.32 2.93 1.51
CA LEU A 83 0.74 4.17 2.02
C LEU A 83 1.86 5.04 2.59
N ASP A 84 2.11 6.18 1.94
CA ASP A 84 3.19 7.10 2.28
C ASP A 84 4.56 6.38 2.41
N THR A 85 5.11 6.33 3.62
CA THR A 85 6.38 5.67 3.97
C THR A 85 6.18 4.28 4.56
N LYS A 86 4.97 3.72 4.46
CA LYS A 86 4.61 2.40 4.98
C LYS A 86 4.20 1.49 3.84
N ILE A 87 4.50 0.22 4.01
CA ILE A 87 4.04 -0.86 3.14
C ILE A 87 3.35 -1.89 4.02
N PHE A 88 2.13 -2.25 3.64
CA PHE A 88 1.36 -3.28 4.29
C PHE A 88 1.32 -4.52 3.40
N TYR A 89 1.69 -5.67 3.96
CA TYR A 89 1.61 -6.96 3.29
C TYR A 89 0.44 -7.74 3.87
N PHE A 90 -0.38 -8.31 2.99
CA PHE A 90 -1.54 -9.11 3.31
C PHE A 90 -1.30 -10.51 2.76
N ASP A 91 -1.01 -11.46 3.64
CA ASP A 91 -0.68 -12.83 3.27
C ASP A 91 -1.73 -13.77 3.87
N VAL A 92 -2.37 -14.57 3.02
CA VAL A 92 -3.24 -15.65 3.51
C VAL A 92 -2.37 -16.84 3.87
N GLY A 93 -2.61 -17.37 5.07
CA GLY A 93 -1.97 -18.58 5.54
C GLY A 93 -3.01 -19.58 6.05
N GLU A 94 -2.62 -20.84 6.09
CA GLU A 94 -3.42 -21.93 6.65
C GLU A 94 -2.53 -22.78 7.54
N ASN A 95 -3.06 -23.17 8.70
CA ASN A 95 -2.41 -24.11 9.59
C ASN A 95 -3.46 -25.06 10.20
N ARG A 96 -3.03 -25.97 11.07
CA ARG A 96 -3.94 -26.94 11.73
C ARG A 96 -5.11 -26.31 12.51
N ARG A 97 -5.03 -25.02 12.83
CA ARG A 97 -6.07 -24.26 13.54
C ARG A 97 -7.04 -23.56 12.59
N GLY A 98 -6.75 -23.55 11.29
CA GLY A 98 -7.57 -22.91 10.26
C GLY A 98 -6.81 -21.89 9.43
N ARG A 99 -7.56 -21.22 8.55
CA ARG A 99 -7.09 -20.12 7.72
C ARG A 99 -6.95 -18.83 8.53
N PHE A 100 -6.01 -17.98 8.15
CA PHE A 100 -5.77 -16.68 8.76
C PHE A 100 -5.18 -15.70 7.75
N LEU A 101 -5.44 -14.41 7.99
CA LEU A 101 -4.86 -13.32 7.23
C LEU A 101 -3.78 -12.66 8.08
N LYS A 102 -2.55 -12.71 7.60
CA LYS A 102 -1.40 -12.06 8.22
C LYS A 102 -1.26 -10.67 7.61
N VAL A 103 -1.37 -9.65 8.44
CA VAL A 103 -1.22 -8.24 8.04
C VAL A 103 0.05 -7.69 8.66
N SER A 104 1.05 -7.40 7.84
CA SER A 104 2.34 -6.88 8.28
C SER A 104 2.54 -5.43 7.87
N GLU A 105 2.85 -4.57 8.82
CA GLU A 105 3.32 -3.21 8.58
C GLU A 105 4.83 -3.17 8.52
N ALA A 106 5.40 -2.70 7.41
CA ALA A 106 6.79 -2.31 7.27
C ALA A 106 6.89 -0.79 7.10
N SER A 107 7.84 -0.15 7.78
CA SER A 107 8.10 1.27 7.64
C SER A 107 9.60 1.52 7.73
N VAL A 108 10.11 2.52 7.00
CA VAL A 108 11.54 2.86 6.94
C VAL A 108 12.17 3.07 8.33
N ASN A 109 11.37 3.51 9.30
CA ASN A 109 11.84 3.91 10.63
C ASN A 109 11.32 3.00 11.77
N ARG A 110 10.66 1.87 11.47
CA ARG A 110 10.15 0.95 12.50
C ARG A 110 10.36 -0.50 12.11
N ASN A 111 10.60 -1.33 13.12
CA ASN A 111 10.58 -2.77 12.97
C ASN A 111 9.23 -3.22 12.42
N ARG A 112 9.26 -4.24 11.56
CA ARG A 112 8.06 -4.83 10.98
C ARG A 112 7.14 -5.29 12.12
N SER A 113 5.93 -4.75 12.14
CA SER A 113 4.88 -5.21 13.06
C SER A 113 3.91 -6.09 12.30
N THR A 114 3.27 -7.05 12.97
CA THR A 114 2.34 -7.97 12.31
C THR A 114 1.22 -8.33 13.24
N ILE A 115 0.00 -8.30 12.70
CA ILE A 115 -1.17 -8.90 13.31
C ILE A 115 -1.64 -10.11 12.48
N ILE A 116 -2.31 -11.05 13.12
CA ILE A 116 -2.82 -12.28 12.53
C ILE A 116 -4.31 -12.35 12.82
N VAL A 117 -5.14 -12.14 11.80
CA VAL A 117 -6.60 -12.18 11.88
C VAL A 117 -7.09 -13.58 11.47
N PRO A 118 -7.59 -14.40 12.40
CA PRO A 118 -8.13 -15.71 12.05
C PRO A 118 -9.37 -15.56 11.18
N ALA A 119 -9.56 -16.51 10.26
CA ALA A 119 -10.82 -16.65 9.52
C ALA A 119 -12.01 -16.93 10.45
N GLY A 120 -11.76 -17.50 11.63
CA GLY A 120 -12.80 -17.92 12.56
C GLY A 120 -13.24 -19.37 12.33
N SER A 121 -14.10 -19.87 13.21
CA SER A 121 -14.47 -21.29 13.24
C SER A 121 -15.40 -21.70 12.09
N THR A 122 -16.07 -20.74 11.44
CA THR A 122 -17.03 -20.96 10.36
C THR A 122 -16.88 -19.89 9.27
N ARG A 123 -16.77 -20.32 8.01
CA ARG A 123 -16.91 -19.49 6.77
C ARG A 123 -16.39 -18.04 6.88
N ASP A 124 -15.12 -17.85 7.24
CA ASP A 124 -14.45 -16.54 7.28
C ASP A 124 -15.17 -15.47 8.16
N GLU A 125 -15.91 -15.90 9.20
CA GLU A 125 -16.60 -15.03 10.18
C GLU A 125 -15.67 -13.99 10.80
N GLY A 126 -14.45 -14.39 11.19
CA GLY A 126 -13.46 -13.52 11.78
C GLY A 126 -13.02 -12.40 10.84
N TRP A 127 -12.85 -12.71 9.55
CA TRP A 127 -12.53 -11.72 8.53
C TRP A 127 -13.72 -10.81 8.26
N THR A 128 -14.93 -11.36 8.22
CA THR A 128 -16.17 -10.61 8.05
C THR A 128 -16.41 -9.63 9.19
N ALA A 129 -16.23 -10.07 10.44
CA ALA A 129 -16.39 -9.22 11.62
C ALA A 129 -15.33 -8.11 11.65
N PHE A 130 -14.07 -8.42 11.31
CA PHE A 130 -13.01 -7.43 11.18
C PHE A 130 -13.35 -6.38 10.10
N ARG A 131 -13.83 -6.85 8.94
CA ARG A 131 -14.29 -6.01 7.82
C ARG A 131 -15.44 -5.08 8.23
N ASN A 132 -16.41 -5.58 8.99
CA ASN A 132 -17.56 -4.79 9.43
C ASN A 132 -17.13 -3.66 10.37
N ILE A 133 -16.19 -3.90 11.28
CA ILE A 133 -15.64 -2.84 12.14
C ILE A 133 -14.89 -1.80 11.31
N LEU A 134 -14.10 -2.22 10.32
CA LEU A 134 -13.45 -1.28 9.40
C LEU A 134 -14.48 -0.44 8.63
N ALA A 135 -15.61 -1.03 8.23
CA ALA A 135 -16.70 -0.31 7.58
C ALA A 135 -17.34 0.73 8.51
N GLU A 136 -17.65 0.36 9.76
CA GLU A 136 -18.17 1.30 10.76
C GLU A 136 -17.20 2.47 11.01
N ILE A 137 -15.90 2.18 11.14
CA ILE A 137 -14.87 3.21 11.33
C ILE A 137 -14.77 4.09 10.08
N ASN A 138 -14.88 3.52 8.88
CA ASN A 138 -14.83 4.26 7.62
C ASN A 138 -16.08 5.15 7.41
N GLU A 139 -17.25 4.73 7.88
CA GLU A 139 -18.46 5.57 7.84
C GLU A 139 -18.43 6.66 8.91
N ALA A 140 -18.07 6.33 10.16
CA ALA A 140 -17.87 7.32 11.22
C ALA A 140 -16.84 8.37 10.80
N ASN A 141 -15.82 7.94 10.06
CA ASN A 141 -14.84 8.82 9.47
C ASN A 141 -15.45 9.89 8.54
N LYS A 142 -16.34 9.51 7.61
CA LYS A 142 -16.95 10.46 6.66
C LYS A 142 -17.70 11.58 7.38
N LEU A 143 -18.28 11.30 8.55
CA LEU A 143 -19.00 12.30 9.35
C LEU A 143 -18.05 13.38 9.92
N PHE A 144 -16.78 13.04 10.21
CA PHE A 144 -15.77 14.01 10.67
C PHE A 144 -15.14 14.85 9.54
N ILE A 145 -15.49 14.59 8.28
CA ILE A 145 -15.02 15.38 7.11
C ILE A 145 -16.01 16.53 6.79
N MET A 146 -17.21 16.55 7.39
CA MET A 146 -18.16 17.65 7.22
C MET A 146 -17.82 18.81 8.18
N PRO A 147 -17.50 20.02 7.68
CA PRO A 147 -17.57 21.20 8.52
C PRO A 147 -19.05 21.51 8.81
N ASN A 148 -19.35 21.87 10.05
CA ASN A 148 -20.62 22.49 10.47
C ASN A 148 -21.11 23.49 9.40
N GLN A 149 -22.25 23.22 8.75
CA GLN A 149 -23.09 24.30 8.28
C GLN A 149 -23.84 24.83 9.51
N PRO A 150 -23.73 26.12 9.85
CA PRO A 150 -24.59 26.70 10.87
C PRO A 150 -26.04 26.69 10.37
N ASN A 151 -26.94 26.30 11.27
CA ASN A 151 -28.38 26.48 11.16
C ASN A 151 -28.75 27.84 10.56
N SER A 152 -29.66 27.85 9.60
CA SER A 152 -30.62 28.94 9.44
C SER A 152 -31.94 28.37 8.93
N ASP A 153 -32.94 28.40 9.81
CA ASP A 153 -34.35 28.14 9.53
C ASP A 153 -34.87 28.88 8.29
N PRO A 154 -35.84 28.33 7.53
CA PRO A 154 -36.68 29.11 6.66
C PRO A 154 -38.08 29.24 7.28
N SER A 155 -38.33 30.35 7.97
CA SER A 155 -39.68 30.76 8.37
C SER A 155 -39.96 32.20 7.95
N GLU A 156 -40.89 32.27 6.99
CA GLU A 156 -41.92 33.29 6.76
C GLU A 156 -41.60 34.65 6.09
N HIS A 157 -42.24 34.79 4.92
CA HIS A 157 -43.02 35.93 4.42
C HIS A 157 -42.42 37.36 4.43
N ILE A 158 -42.35 37.96 3.24
CA ILE A 158 -43.08 39.19 2.88
C ILE A 158 -43.31 39.21 1.36
N VAL A 159 -44.58 39.36 0.99
CA VAL A 159 -45.07 39.71 -0.35
C VAL A 159 -45.20 41.24 -0.39
N GLY A 160 -44.68 41.89 -1.43
CA GLY A 160 -44.83 43.33 -1.64
C GLY A 160 -44.67 43.69 -3.11
N LEU A 161 -45.79 44.05 -3.73
CA LEU A 161 -46.03 44.39 -5.13
C LEU A 161 -45.41 45.75 -5.51
N SER A 162 -45.05 45.96 -6.79
CA SER A 162 -45.62 47.03 -7.64
C SER A 162 -44.92 47.13 -9.00
N ASP A 163 -45.75 47.17 -10.05
CA ASP A 163 -45.48 47.65 -11.41
C ASP A 163 -44.94 49.10 -11.43
N ASP A 164 -44.18 49.51 -12.46
CA ASP A 164 -44.73 50.24 -13.63
C ASP A 164 -43.68 50.94 -14.55
N VAL A 165 -43.93 50.83 -15.87
CA VAL A 165 -43.63 51.65 -17.08
C VAL A 165 -42.30 52.44 -17.30
N GLY A 166 -41.62 52.13 -18.42
CA GLY A 166 -41.64 53.04 -19.58
C GLY A 166 -40.42 53.90 -19.97
N ALA A 167 -39.90 53.61 -21.17
CA ALA A 167 -39.42 54.52 -22.24
C ALA A 167 -37.97 55.04 -22.28
N GLY A 168 -37.33 54.86 -23.46
CA GLY A 168 -36.24 55.71 -23.97
C GLY A 168 -35.06 54.96 -24.61
N PHE A 169 -35.24 54.33 -25.78
CA PHE A 169 -34.61 54.71 -27.06
C PHE A 169 -33.14 55.17 -27.02
N ILE A 170 -32.20 54.42 -27.63
CA ILE A 170 -31.56 54.75 -28.92
C ILE A 170 -31.00 53.48 -29.63
N SER A 171 -31.27 53.37 -30.94
CA SER A 171 -30.69 52.49 -31.98
C SER A 171 -29.14 52.49 -32.01
N GLY A 172 -28.39 51.52 -32.53
CA GLY A 172 -28.67 50.38 -33.40
C GLY A 172 -27.66 50.33 -34.57
N HIS A 173 -26.88 49.25 -34.69
CA HIS A 173 -26.26 48.63 -35.90
C HIS A 173 -25.16 47.64 -35.42
N ASN A 174 -25.34 46.32 -35.36
CA ASN A 174 -25.57 45.28 -36.38
C ASN A 174 -24.40 45.05 -37.37
N SER A 175 -23.64 43.98 -37.15
CA SER A 175 -23.37 42.91 -38.14
C SER A 175 -22.45 41.81 -37.60
N GLN A 176 -23.04 40.63 -37.38
CA GLN A 176 -22.41 39.30 -37.46
C GLN A 176 -22.07 38.98 -38.95
N PRO A 177 -21.27 37.95 -39.33
CA PRO A 177 -21.50 36.56 -38.91
C PRO A 177 -20.25 35.67 -38.69
N SER A 178 -20.46 34.57 -37.98
CA SER A 178 -19.66 33.33 -38.03
C SER A 178 -20.01 32.50 -39.29
N PRO A 179 -19.29 31.40 -39.60
CA PRO A 179 -19.78 30.12 -39.09
C PRO A 179 -18.70 29.07 -38.74
N VAL A 180 -19.17 28.14 -37.91
CA VAL A 180 -18.64 26.84 -37.49
C VAL A 180 -18.67 25.78 -38.60
N SER A 181 -17.78 24.77 -38.54
CA SER A 181 -18.19 23.34 -38.45
C SER A 181 -17.01 22.35 -38.35
N ASP A 182 -17.17 21.48 -37.35
CA ASP A 182 -16.80 20.06 -37.17
C ASP A 182 -15.96 19.28 -38.20
N LEU A 183 -15.12 18.37 -37.67
CA LEU A 183 -14.98 16.92 -37.98
C LEU A 183 -13.68 16.44 -37.28
N LYS A 184 -13.69 15.57 -36.26
CA LYS A 184 -13.93 14.10 -36.21
C LYS A 184 -12.59 13.36 -35.97
N ALA A 185 -12.64 12.48 -34.98
CA ALA A 185 -11.53 11.74 -34.37
C ALA A 185 -10.73 10.84 -35.32
N GLU A 186 -9.43 10.76 -35.09
CA GLU A 186 -8.65 9.53 -35.28
C GLU A 186 -7.68 9.30 -34.11
N ARG A 187 -7.57 8.02 -33.77
CA ARG A 187 -6.75 7.38 -32.75
C ARG A 187 -5.25 7.52 -33.04
N ALA A 188 -4.49 7.93 -32.05
CA ALA A 188 -3.20 7.33 -31.74
C ALA A 188 -2.96 7.44 -30.23
N VAL A 189 -2.78 6.29 -29.59
CA VAL A 189 -2.44 6.19 -28.17
C VAL A 189 -0.97 6.53 -28.03
N GLU A 190 -0.65 7.76 -27.63
CA GLU A 190 0.68 8.10 -27.13
C GLU A 190 0.74 7.72 -25.66
N LEU A 191 1.53 6.67 -25.39
CA LEU A 191 2.04 6.32 -24.06
C LEU A 191 2.76 7.55 -23.50
N PRO A 192 2.51 7.98 -22.25
CA PRO A 192 3.37 8.97 -21.63
C PRO A 192 4.76 8.32 -21.47
N ALA A 193 5.74 9.00 -22.06
CA ALA A 193 7.12 8.60 -22.11
C ALA A 193 7.67 8.31 -20.71
N GLN A 194 8.33 7.17 -20.65
CA GLN A 194 9.29 6.72 -19.66
C GLN A 194 10.12 7.90 -19.14
N ASP A 195 9.87 8.30 -17.89
CA ASP A 195 10.55 9.41 -17.24
C ASP A 195 12.07 9.34 -17.46
N GLU A 196 12.59 10.44 -17.98
CA GLU A 196 13.99 10.77 -18.12
C GLU A 196 14.70 10.58 -16.78
N ILE A 197 15.39 9.45 -16.61
CA ILE A 197 16.33 9.27 -15.50
C ILE A 197 17.72 9.29 -16.10
N GLY A 198 18.46 10.34 -15.71
CA GLY A 198 19.77 10.72 -16.19
C GLY A 198 20.70 9.54 -16.50
N ASN A 199 21.17 9.55 -17.74
CA ASN A 199 22.12 8.64 -18.36
C ASN A 199 23.44 8.57 -17.59
N MET A 200 23.55 7.69 -16.59
CA MET A 200 24.85 7.16 -16.15
C MET A 200 25.28 5.93 -16.97
N GLY A 201 24.52 5.54 -18.00
CA GLY A 201 24.92 4.63 -19.08
C GLY A 201 25.16 3.16 -18.70
N VAL A 202 25.14 2.82 -17.41
CA VAL A 202 25.41 1.45 -16.94
C VAL A 202 24.08 0.78 -16.57
N SER A 203 23.53 0.04 -17.52
CA SER A 203 22.48 -0.94 -17.29
C SER A 203 23.06 -2.34 -17.52
N LYS A 204 22.91 -3.24 -16.56
CA LYS A 204 23.25 -4.66 -16.71
C LYS A 204 22.00 -5.51 -16.55
N VAL A 205 21.96 -6.65 -17.25
CA VAL A 205 20.84 -7.58 -17.16
C VAL A 205 21.36 -8.98 -16.87
N ILE A 206 20.75 -9.65 -15.92
CA ILE A 206 20.94 -11.10 -15.71
C ILE A 206 19.60 -11.81 -15.93
N ARG A 207 19.68 -13.08 -16.35
CA ARG A 207 18.52 -13.95 -16.47
C ARG A 207 18.72 -15.11 -15.51
N VAL A 208 17.69 -15.35 -14.69
CA VAL A 208 17.66 -16.46 -13.75
C VAL A 208 16.30 -17.11 -13.91
N ASP A 209 16.29 -18.38 -14.33
CA ASP A 209 15.08 -19.11 -14.69
C ASP A 209 14.21 -18.33 -15.70
N GLN A 210 12.93 -18.13 -15.39
CA GLN A 210 11.98 -17.37 -16.20
C GLN A 210 12.01 -15.85 -15.92
N LYS A 211 12.94 -15.38 -15.08
CA LYS A 211 13.02 -14.00 -14.61
C LYS A 211 14.19 -13.25 -15.27
N LYS A 212 13.97 -11.96 -15.52
CA LYS A 212 15.01 -11.01 -15.97
C LYS A 212 15.22 -9.97 -14.88
N PHE A 213 16.45 -9.78 -14.43
CA PHE A 213 16.78 -8.72 -13.48
C PHE A 213 17.61 -7.64 -14.19
N PHE A 214 17.13 -6.40 -14.14
CA PHE A 214 17.76 -5.21 -14.69
C PHE A 214 18.41 -4.42 -13.57
N PHE A 215 19.65 -3.99 -13.76
CA PHE A 215 20.45 -3.23 -12.81
C PHE A 215 20.80 -1.89 -13.45
N ASP A 216 20.01 -0.86 -13.16
CA ASP A 216 20.12 0.45 -13.78
C ASP A 216 20.75 1.44 -12.80
N LEU A 217 21.88 2.04 -13.18
CA LEU A 217 22.46 3.15 -12.43
C LEU A 217 21.76 4.45 -12.80
N GLY A 218 21.16 5.13 -11.81
CA GLY A 218 20.41 6.36 -11.99
C GLY A 218 20.91 7.50 -11.10
N SER A 219 20.49 8.71 -11.43
CA SER A 219 20.77 9.93 -10.66
C SER A 219 19.53 10.83 -10.65
N ASN A 220 19.28 11.47 -9.52
CA ASN A 220 18.26 12.50 -9.37
C ASN A 220 18.73 13.57 -8.35
N ASN A 221 17.89 14.56 -8.08
CA ASN A 221 18.20 15.67 -7.15
C ASN A 221 18.50 15.22 -5.71
N ARG A 222 18.22 13.96 -5.36
CA ARG A 222 18.49 13.37 -4.04
C ARG A 222 19.78 12.55 -4.01
N GLY A 223 20.45 12.37 -5.14
CA GLY A 223 21.72 11.66 -5.27
C GLY A 223 21.68 10.51 -6.30
N HIS A 224 22.71 9.67 -6.25
CA HIS A 224 22.86 8.51 -7.14
C HIS A 224 22.25 7.26 -6.52
N PHE A 225 21.64 6.41 -7.35
CA PHE A 225 21.01 5.17 -6.93
C PHE A 225 21.21 4.05 -7.95
N LEU A 226 21.15 2.80 -7.47
CA LEU A 226 21.03 1.60 -8.30
C LEU A 226 19.58 1.12 -8.22
N ARG A 227 18.89 1.04 -9.35
CA ARG A 227 17.57 0.41 -9.44
C ARG A 227 17.73 -1.03 -9.89
N ILE A 228 17.19 -1.97 -9.12
CA ILE A 228 17.15 -3.39 -9.48
C ILE A 228 15.69 -3.73 -9.81
N SER A 229 15.38 -4.03 -11.07
CA SER A 229 14.03 -4.42 -11.50
C SER A 229 13.99 -5.91 -11.78
N GLU A 230 13.05 -6.63 -11.19
CA GLU A 230 12.69 -8.00 -11.56
C GLU A 230 11.53 -7.96 -12.57
N VAL A 231 11.64 -8.72 -13.65
CA VAL A 231 10.59 -8.91 -14.65
C VAL A 231 10.33 -10.41 -14.82
N ALA A 232 9.10 -10.83 -14.56
CA ALA A 232 8.63 -12.20 -14.69
C ALA A 232 7.29 -12.21 -15.46
N GLY A 233 7.31 -12.57 -16.75
CA GLY A 233 6.12 -12.47 -17.60
C GLY A 233 5.66 -11.02 -17.78
N SER A 234 4.41 -10.73 -17.41
CA SER A 234 3.83 -9.39 -17.36
C SER A 234 4.20 -8.59 -16.11
N ASP A 235 4.67 -9.28 -15.07
CA ASP A 235 4.87 -8.68 -13.76
C ASP A 235 6.24 -8.03 -13.67
N ARG A 236 6.27 -6.81 -13.13
CA ARG A 236 7.49 -6.04 -12.92
C ARG A 236 7.50 -5.44 -11.53
N SER A 237 8.52 -5.78 -10.75
CA SER A 237 8.80 -5.19 -9.44
C SER A 237 10.20 -4.57 -9.45
N SER A 238 10.45 -3.56 -8.61
CA SER A 238 11.78 -2.96 -8.53
C SER A 238 12.09 -2.40 -7.16
N ILE A 239 13.36 -2.48 -6.77
CA ILE A 239 13.91 -1.79 -5.60
C ILE A 239 14.89 -0.71 -6.04
N ILE A 240 15.03 0.33 -5.21
CA ILE A 240 16.01 1.41 -5.40
C ILE A 240 16.96 1.41 -4.22
N LEU A 241 18.25 1.28 -4.50
CA LEU A 241 19.33 1.28 -3.53
C LEU A 241 20.13 2.57 -3.67
N PRO A 242 20.17 3.46 -2.65
CA PRO A 242 21.11 4.58 -2.64
C PRO A 242 22.54 4.08 -2.77
N LEU A 243 23.38 4.76 -3.57
CA LEU A 243 24.76 4.31 -3.80
C LEU A 243 25.59 4.25 -2.52
N SER A 244 25.26 5.09 -1.53
CA SER A 244 25.90 5.08 -0.22
C SER A 244 25.78 3.75 0.53
N GLY A 245 24.72 2.97 0.28
CA GLY A 245 24.49 1.66 0.88
C GLY A 245 25.01 0.47 0.04
N LEU A 246 25.53 0.71 -1.16
CA LEU A 246 25.81 -0.36 -2.12
C LEU A 246 26.91 -1.33 -1.64
N LYS A 247 27.93 -0.82 -0.94
CA LYS A 247 29.02 -1.63 -0.39
C LYS A 247 28.50 -2.63 0.66
N GLN A 248 27.67 -2.15 1.60
CA GLN A 248 27.08 -2.98 2.65
C GLN A 248 26.12 -4.03 2.08
N PHE A 249 25.33 -3.63 1.07
CA PHE A 249 24.46 -4.56 0.34
C PHE A 249 25.26 -5.67 -0.34
N HIS A 250 26.36 -5.33 -1.03
CA HIS A 250 27.26 -6.30 -1.64
C HIS A 250 27.88 -7.25 -0.61
N GLU A 251 28.38 -6.74 0.52
CA GLU A 251 28.95 -7.56 1.60
C GLU A 251 27.92 -8.56 2.16
N MET A 252 26.67 -8.11 2.35
CA MET A 252 25.59 -8.99 2.84
C MET A 252 25.24 -10.09 1.84
N VAL A 253 25.10 -9.74 0.55
CA VAL A 253 24.86 -10.73 -0.52
C VAL A 253 26.03 -11.71 -0.59
N GLY A 254 27.27 -11.23 -0.54
CA GLY A 254 28.48 -12.05 -0.55
C GLY A 254 28.53 -13.04 0.62
N HIS A 255 28.11 -12.62 1.82
CA HIS A 255 28.01 -13.52 2.97
C HIS A 255 27.04 -14.68 2.72
N PHE A 256 25.86 -14.42 2.12
CA PHE A 256 24.93 -15.48 1.75
C PHE A 256 25.47 -16.40 0.65
N VAL A 257 26.24 -15.87 -0.30
CA VAL A 257 26.93 -16.68 -1.32
C VAL A 257 27.91 -17.63 -0.67
N GLU A 258 28.74 -17.16 0.28
CA GLU A 258 29.71 -18.04 0.96
C GLU A 258 29.02 -19.10 1.81
N VAL A 259 27.96 -18.74 2.54
CA VAL A 259 27.17 -19.70 3.35
C VAL A 259 26.47 -20.76 2.50
N THR A 260 26.13 -20.45 1.25
CA THR A 260 25.41 -21.35 0.35
C THR A 260 26.32 -22.12 -0.60
N LYS A 261 27.62 -21.84 -0.63
CA LYS A 261 28.63 -22.47 -1.48
C LYS A 261 28.61 -24.00 -1.37
N ASP A 262 28.57 -24.52 -0.14
CA ASP A 262 28.53 -25.96 0.14
C ASP A 262 27.17 -26.63 -0.20
N ARG A 263 26.11 -25.84 -0.40
CA ARG A 263 24.77 -26.34 -0.77
C ARG A 263 24.50 -26.29 -2.26
N ILE A 264 25.18 -25.39 -2.98
CA ILE A 264 25.09 -25.27 -4.43
C ILE A 264 25.99 -26.31 -5.11
N GLU A 265 27.12 -26.67 -4.48
CA GLU A 265 27.99 -27.77 -4.90
C GLU A 265 27.56 -29.10 -4.24
N GLY A 266 26.51 -29.75 -4.76
CA GLY A 266 26.21 -31.15 -4.40
C GLY A 266 27.33 -32.12 -4.78
N PRO A 267 27.54 -33.25 -4.07
CA PRO A 267 28.72 -34.09 -4.21
C PRO A 267 28.63 -35.01 -5.42
N THR A 268 28.99 -34.54 -6.63
CA THR A 268 29.38 -35.43 -7.74
C THR A 268 30.36 -34.77 -8.70
N SER A 269 31.65 -35.03 -8.51
CA SER A 269 32.51 -35.54 -9.58
C SER A 269 33.78 -36.11 -8.97
N GLY A 270 34.00 -37.40 -9.23
CA GLY A 270 35.13 -38.16 -8.72
C GLY A 270 36.45 -37.48 -9.06
N LYS A 271 37.31 -37.38 -8.05
CA LYS A 271 38.72 -37.02 -8.22
C LYS A 271 39.45 -38.23 -8.80
N VAL A 272 39.32 -38.46 -10.11
CA VAL A 272 40.22 -39.39 -10.82
C VAL A 272 41.54 -38.64 -11.02
N ARG A 273 42.53 -39.03 -10.20
CA ARG A 273 43.91 -38.58 -10.35
C ARG A 273 44.60 -39.45 -11.41
N THR A 274 45.22 -38.82 -12.40
CA THR A 274 46.22 -39.48 -13.24
C THR A 274 47.46 -39.74 -12.37
N VAL A 275 47.89 -41.00 -12.29
CA VAL A 275 49.16 -41.40 -11.65
C VAL A 275 50.15 -41.67 -12.77
N ASP A 276 51.31 -41.03 -12.72
CA ASP A 276 52.41 -41.29 -13.65
C ASP A 276 53.03 -42.67 -13.40
N PRO A 277 53.53 -43.36 -14.44
CA PRO A 277 54.08 -44.70 -14.31
C PRO A 277 55.41 -44.66 -13.52
N PRO A 278 55.74 -45.75 -12.80
CA PRO A 278 56.92 -45.77 -11.95
C PRO A 278 58.19 -45.67 -12.80
N GLN A 279 59.08 -44.74 -12.43
CA GLN A 279 60.45 -44.74 -12.93
C GLN A 279 61.17 -45.98 -12.38
N ARG A 280 61.86 -46.68 -13.28
CA ARG A 280 62.61 -47.93 -13.05
C ARG A 280 63.57 -47.88 -11.87
#